data_AF-A0A0C2I598-F1
#
_entry.id   AF-A0A0C2I598-F1
#
_cell.length_a   1.000
_cell.length_b   1.000
_cell.length_c   1.000
_cell.angle_alpha   90.00
_cell.angle_beta   90.00
_cell.angle_gamma   90.00
#
_symmetry.space_group_name_H-M   'P 1'
#
loop_
_entity.id
_entity.type
_entity.pdbx_description
1 polymer ?
#
loop_
_entity_poly.entity_id
_entity_poly.type
_entity_poly.pdbx_seq_one_letter_code
_entity_poly.pdbx_strand_id
1 'polypeptide(L)'
;MAEEFKENGIAVNGIWPSTVIFTNAIEKIYGQSLKQKCRKPEIMADAILEIACRDSKEFTGNLVTDEDVLTSRPLDEYNYENGDKLLPCLYIENTESMVHSDGRDAVFHRISGIITFNKLSFKKLMPKYPKLIKISALS
;
A
#
# COMPACT_ATOMS: atom_id res chain seq x y z
N MET A 1 9.75 -8.55 13.53
CA MET A 1 9.99 -9.46 12.40
C MET A 1 11.33 -9.19 11.73
N ALA A 2 11.56 -8.05 11.06
CA ALA A 2 12.84 -7.84 10.35
C ALA A 2 14.09 -7.99 11.22
N GLU A 3 14.13 -7.34 12.40
CA GLU A 3 15.27 -7.46 13.33
C GLU A 3 15.42 -8.87 13.94
N GLU A 4 14.32 -9.61 14.07
CA GLU A 4 14.33 -10.97 14.65
C GLU A 4 15.05 -11.97 13.75
N PHE A 5 14.92 -11.82 12.43
CA PHE A 5 15.49 -12.75 11.45
C PHE A 5 16.77 -12.26 10.78
N LYS A 6 17.29 -11.11 11.22
CA LYS A 6 18.47 -10.47 10.64
C LYS A 6 19.71 -11.35 10.72
N GLU A 7 19.92 -12.01 11.87
CA GLU A 7 21.05 -12.93 12.07
C GLU A 7 20.94 -14.19 11.18
N ASN A 8 19.72 -14.58 10.81
CA ASN A 8 19.48 -15.71 9.90
C ASN A 8 19.64 -15.32 8.41
N GLY A 9 19.91 -14.05 8.11
CA GLY A 9 20.05 -13.57 6.73
C GLY A 9 18.73 -13.55 5.94
N ILE A 10 17.58 -13.49 6.63
CA ILE A 10 16.27 -13.44 5.98
C ILE A 10 15.80 -11.99 5.92
N ALA A 11 15.56 -11.48 4.71
CA ALA A 11 14.99 -10.16 4.52
C ALA A 11 13.47 -10.16 4.77
N VAL A 12 13.00 -9.20 5.54
CA VAL A 12 11.57 -8.96 5.75
C VAL A 12 11.26 -7.52 5.40
N ASN A 13 10.49 -7.31 4.34
CA ASN A 13 10.07 -5.99 3.87
C ASN A 13 8.56 -5.96 3.65
N GLY A 14 7.96 -4.79 3.80
CA GLY A 14 6.60 -4.51 3.35
C GLY A 14 6.64 -3.72 2.04
N ILE A 15 5.77 -4.10 1.11
CA ILE A 15 5.55 -3.35 -0.13
C ILE A 15 4.07 -2.98 -0.23
N TRP A 16 3.78 -1.76 -0.72
CA TRP A 16 2.43 -1.28 -0.94
C TRP A 16 2.34 -0.52 -2.27
N PRO A 17 1.27 -0.65 -3.06
CA PRO A 17 1.18 0.10 -4.30
C PRO A 17 0.95 1.59 -4.04
N SER A 18 1.63 2.47 -4.76
CA SER A 18 1.41 3.93 -4.72
C SER A 18 0.04 4.32 -5.28
N THR A 19 -0.46 3.56 -6.27
CA THR A 19 -1.73 3.79 -6.96
C THR A 19 -2.62 2.55 -6.91
N VAL A 20 -3.92 2.72 -7.17
CA VAL A 20 -4.85 1.58 -7.17
C VAL A 20 -4.49 0.60 -8.29
N ILE A 21 -4.37 -0.68 -7.94
CA ILE A 21 -4.12 -1.77 -8.90
C ILE A 21 -5.45 -2.36 -9.36
N PHE A 22 -5.66 -2.40 -10.67
CA PHE A 22 -6.89 -2.94 -11.24
C PHE A 22 -6.89 -4.48 -11.18
N THR A 23 -7.53 -5.02 -10.15
CA THR A 23 -7.76 -6.45 -9.96
C THR A 23 -9.24 -6.79 -10.13
N ASN A 24 -9.58 -8.07 -10.30
CA ASN A 24 -10.97 -8.53 -10.34
C ASN A 24 -11.77 -8.10 -9.09
N ALA A 25 -11.11 -7.97 -7.93
CA ALA A 25 -11.76 -7.48 -6.72
C ALA A 25 -12.15 -6.00 -6.82
N ILE A 26 -11.27 -5.17 -7.37
CA ILE A 26 -11.54 -3.76 -7.63
C ILE A 26 -12.65 -3.61 -8.68
N GLU A 27 -12.60 -4.36 -9.77
CA GLU A 27 -13.66 -4.39 -10.79
C GLU A 27 -15.03 -4.74 -10.16
N LYS A 28 -15.08 -5.75 -9.31
CA LYS A 28 -16.32 -6.18 -8.67
C LYS A 28 -16.91 -5.13 -7.71
N ILE A 29 -16.07 -4.34 -7.04
CA ILE A 29 -16.51 -3.37 -6.02
C ILE A 29 -16.82 -2.01 -6.66
N TYR A 30 -16.01 -1.57 -7.62
CA TYR A 30 -16.04 -0.20 -8.16
C TYR A 30 -16.42 -0.12 -9.64
N GLY A 31 -16.50 -1.26 -10.33
CA GLY A 31 -16.84 -1.35 -11.74
C GLY A 31 -15.65 -1.13 -12.69
N GLN A 32 -15.89 -1.39 -13.98
CA GLN A 32 -14.88 -1.31 -15.05
C GLN A 32 -14.40 0.12 -15.32
N SER A 33 -15.21 1.14 -15.01
CA SER A 33 -14.87 2.55 -15.24
C SER A 33 -13.66 3.04 -14.44
N LEU A 34 -13.29 2.33 -13.37
CA LEU A 34 -12.10 2.68 -12.59
C LEU A 34 -10.79 2.31 -13.31
N LYS A 35 -10.86 1.39 -14.28
CA LYS A 35 -9.69 0.78 -14.93
C LYS A 35 -8.73 1.83 -15.52
N GLN A 36 -9.25 2.86 -16.17
CA GLN A 36 -8.45 3.93 -16.77
C GLN A 36 -7.63 4.74 -15.74
N LYS A 37 -8.04 4.77 -14.47
CA LYS A 37 -7.35 5.48 -13.38
C LYS A 37 -6.50 4.58 -12.49
N CYS A 38 -6.33 3.32 -12.89
CA CYS A 38 -5.59 2.31 -12.15
C CYS A 38 -4.36 1.86 -12.94
N ARG A 39 -3.41 1.24 -12.24
CA ARG A 39 -2.31 0.50 -12.86
C ARG A 39 -2.63 -0.97 -13.02
N LYS A 40 -1.91 -1.60 -13.94
CA LYS A 40 -1.94 -3.04 -14.16
C LYS A 40 -1.18 -3.75 -13.02
N PRO A 41 -1.58 -4.98 -12.64
CA PRO A 41 -0.95 -5.73 -11.55
C PRO A 41 0.55 -6.02 -11.72
N GLU A 42 1.05 -6.00 -12.95
CA GLU A 42 2.43 -6.30 -13.30
C GLU A 42 3.44 -5.39 -12.60
N ILE A 43 3.07 -4.14 -12.27
CA ILE A 43 3.96 -3.22 -11.53
C ILE A 43 4.37 -3.79 -10.16
N MET A 44 3.43 -4.43 -9.45
CA MET A 44 3.71 -5.04 -8.16
C MET A 44 4.57 -6.30 -8.33
N ALA A 45 4.38 -7.06 -9.40
CA ALA A 45 5.18 -8.24 -9.69
C ALA A 45 6.65 -7.85 -9.95
N ASP A 46 6.87 -6.83 -10.78
CA ASP A 46 8.19 -6.32 -11.11
C ASP A 46 8.90 -5.71 -9.91
N ALA A 47 8.17 -4.94 -9.08
CA ALA A 47 8.72 -4.40 -7.85
C ALA A 47 9.11 -5.50 -6.85
N ILE A 48 8.29 -6.54 -6.69
CA ILE A 48 8.63 -7.69 -5.83
C ILE A 48 9.86 -8.42 -6.37
N LEU A 49 9.94 -8.62 -7.70
CA LEU A 49 11.10 -9.26 -8.32
C LEU A 49 12.39 -8.46 -8.05
N GLU A 50 12.33 -7.14 -8.16
CA GLU A 50 13.47 -6.28 -7.86
C GLU A 50 13.89 -6.39 -6.39
N ILE A 51 12.95 -6.37 -5.44
CA ILE A 51 13.24 -6.58 -4.01
C ILE A 51 13.88 -7.96 -3.79
N ALA A 52 13.35 -9.01 -4.42
CA ALA A 52 13.83 -10.38 -4.27
C ALA A 52 15.26 -10.60 -4.80
N CYS A 53 15.70 -9.76 -5.75
CA CYS A 53 17.05 -9.80 -6.29
C CYS A 53 18.08 -8.99 -5.48
N ARG A 54 17.66 -8.18 -4.50
CA ARG A 54 18.57 -7.42 -3.63
C ARG A 54 19.21 -8.33 -2.58
N ASP A 55 20.38 -7.95 -2.07
CA ASP A 55 21.02 -8.67 -0.96
C ASP A 55 20.11 -8.63 0.28
N SER A 56 19.78 -9.81 0.80
CA SER A 56 18.88 -9.96 1.94
C SER A 56 19.43 -9.38 3.24
N LYS A 57 20.75 -9.18 3.33
CA LYS A 57 21.41 -8.56 4.48
C LYS A 57 21.37 -7.04 4.44
N GLU A 58 21.29 -6.48 3.24
CA GLU A 58 21.29 -5.03 3.03
C GLU A 58 19.87 -4.46 2.96
N PHE A 59 18.95 -5.20 2.36
CA PHE A 59 17.58 -4.75 2.13
C PHE A 59 16.56 -5.50 3.00
N THR A 60 16.48 -5.14 4.28
CA THR A 60 15.52 -5.70 5.26
C THR A 60 14.97 -4.62 6.18
N GLY A 61 13.73 -4.78 6.66
CA GLY A 61 13.07 -3.84 7.55
C GLY A 61 12.42 -2.64 6.86
N ASN A 62 12.31 -2.65 5.53
CA ASN A 62 11.79 -1.52 4.78
C ASN A 62 10.27 -1.60 4.58
N LEU A 63 9.63 -0.44 4.50
CA LEU A 63 8.25 -0.27 4.01
C LEU A 63 8.33 0.65 2.79
N VAL A 64 8.18 0.08 1.60
CA VAL A 64 8.40 0.78 0.33
C VAL A 64 7.16 0.73 -0.55
N THR A 65 7.06 1.69 -1.46
CA THR A 65 6.09 1.59 -2.55
C THR A 65 6.67 0.90 -3.78
N ASP A 66 5.80 0.46 -4.69
CA ASP A 66 6.20 -0.01 -6.01
C ASP A 66 7.00 1.05 -6.80
N GLU A 67 6.61 2.33 -6.70
CA GLU A 67 7.34 3.45 -7.30
C GLU A 67 8.72 3.69 -6.67
N ASP A 68 8.83 3.56 -5.33
CA ASP A 68 10.12 3.71 -4.63
C ASP A 68 11.12 2.62 -5.03
N VAL A 69 10.61 1.43 -5.40
CA VAL A 69 11.44 0.33 -5.89
C VAL A 69 11.83 0.57 -7.34
N LEU A 70 10.86 0.81 -8.22
CA LEU A 70 11.04 0.89 -9.67
C LEU A 70 11.54 2.26 -10.18
N THR A 71 12.28 3.02 -9.37
CA THR A 71 12.72 4.40 -9.66
C THR A 71 13.47 4.60 -10.98
N SER A 72 14.12 3.56 -11.49
CA SER A 72 14.90 3.60 -12.74
C SER A 72 14.09 3.21 -13.98
N ARG A 73 12.82 2.80 -13.83
CA ARG A 73 11.96 2.33 -14.93
C ARG A 73 10.84 3.33 -15.24
N PRO A 74 10.48 3.50 -16.52
CA PRO A 74 9.32 4.28 -16.89
C PRO A 74 8.04 3.57 -16.41
N LEU A 75 7.25 4.23 -15.57
CA LEU A 75 6.06 3.62 -14.97
C LEU A 75 4.81 3.66 -15.87
N ASP A 76 4.87 4.41 -16.97
CA ASP A 76 3.73 4.60 -17.87
C ASP A 76 3.28 3.30 -18.55
N GLU A 77 4.18 2.30 -18.68
CA GLU A 77 3.84 0.99 -19.26
C GLU A 77 2.79 0.22 -18.43
N TYR A 78 2.73 0.52 -17.13
CA TYR A 78 1.77 -0.09 -16.20
C TYR A 78 0.42 0.63 -16.20
N ASN A 79 0.28 1.76 -16.90
CA ASN A 79 -1.00 2.45 -16.99
C ASN A 79 -1.90 1.75 -18.01
N TYR A 80 -3.21 1.75 -17.77
CA TYR A 80 -4.19 1.31 -18.78
C TYR A 80 -4.42 2.38 -19.84
N GLU A 81 -4.43 3.66 -19.44
CA GLU A 81 -4.55 4.80 -20.34
C GLU A 81 -3.50 5.86 -19.97
N ASN A 82 -2.81 6.38 -20.99
CA ASN A 82 -1.80 7.42 -20.82
C ASN A 82 -2.49 8.79 -20.88
N GLY A 83 -2.68 9.44 -19.72
CA GLY A 83 -3.18 10.82 -19.67
C GLY A 83 -4.11 11.16 -18.51
N ASP A 84 -4.66 10.15 -17.81
CA ASP A 84 -5.53 10.38 -16.66
C ASP A 84 -4.75 10.39 -15.33
N LYS A 85 -5.19 11.23 -14.39
CA LYS A 85 -4.66 11.25 -13.02
C LYS A 85 -4.99 9.93 -12.33
N LEU A 86 -3.96 9.13 -12.08
CA LEU A 86 -4.07 7.85 -11.36
C LEU A 86 -4.62 8.06 -9.95
N LEU A 87 -5.42 7.11 -9.49
CA LEU A 87 -5.93 7.14 -8.13
C LEU A 87 -4.86 6.66 -7.14
N PRO A 88 -4.55 7.45 -6.10
CA PRO A 88 -3.64 6.98 -5.05
C PRO A 88 -4.26 5.80 -4.31
N CYS A 89 -3.41 4.86 -3.89
CA CYS A 89 -3.86 3.74 -3.07
C CYS A 89 -4.17 4.21 -1.64
N LEU A 90 -4.90 3.37 -0.89
CA LEU A 90 -5.13 3.60 0.53
C LEU A 90 -3.80 3.77 1.27
N TYR A 91 -3.78 4.67 2.26
CA TYR A 91 -2.60 4.95 3.09
C TYR A 91 -1.42 5.62 2.38
N ILE A 92 -1.59 6.00 1.11
CA ILE A 92 -0.64 6.85 0.38
C ILE A 92 -1.10 8.30 0.51
N GLU A 93 -0.21 9.15 1.01
CA GLU A 93 -0.48 10.58 1.15
C GLU A 93 -0.21 11.27 -0.17
N ASN A 94 -1.23 11.27 -1.04
CA ASN A 94 -1.30 12.20 -2.15
C ASN A 94 -2.55 13.05 -2.01
N THR A 95 -2.34 14.37 -2.06
CA THR A 95 -3.25 15.46 -1.71
C THR A 95 -4.41 15.61 -2.70
N GLU A 96 -5.22 14.57 -2.92
CA GLU A 96 -6.52 14.75 -3.56
C GLU A 96 -7.53 13.72 -3.06
N SER A 97 -8.48 14.25 -2.29
CA SER A 97 -9.63 13.57 -1.73
C SER A 97 -10.38 12.74 -2.77
N MET A 98 -10.62 11.46 -2.48
CA MET A 98 -11.68 10.68 -3.11
C MET A 98 -13.02 11.36 -2.77
N VAL A 99 -13.57 12.13 -3.71
CA VAL A 99 -14.93 12.67 -3.58
C VAL A 99 -15.90 11.52 -3.88
N HIS A 100 -16.48 10.94 -2.83
CA HIS A 100 -17.69 10.15 -2.98
C HIS A 100 -18.88 11.07 -3.22
N SER A 101 -19.73 10.75 -4.19
CA SER A 101 -21.02 11.40 -4.43
C SER A 101 -21.98 11.38 -3.23
N ASP A 102 -21.65 10.60 -2.20
CA ASP A 102 -22.48 10.32 -1.04
C ASP A 102 -22.11 11.14 0.21
N GLY A 103 -21.26 12.16 0.09
CA GLY A 103 -21.02 13.16 1.15
C GLY A 103 -20.44 12.64 2.47
N ARG A 104 -19.71 11.52 2.44
CA ARG A 104 -19.00 10.98 3.62
C ARG A 104 -17.50 11.22 3.48
N ASP A 105 -17.08 12.39 3.94
CA ASP A 105 -15.69 12.80 3.96
C ASP A 105 -14.91 12.00 5.01
N ALA A 106 -13.78 11.41 4.62
CA ALA A 106 -12.79 10.87 5.55
C ALA A 106 -11.49 11.65 5.37
N VAL A 107 -11.32 12.70 6.17
CA VAL A 107 -10.10 13.52 6.20
C VAL A 107 -9.20 13.00 7.33
N PHE A 108 -8.00 12.56 6.97
CA PHE A 108 -6.96 12.18 7.93
C PHE A 108 -5.72 13.04 7.67
N HIS A 109 -5.37 13.87 8.65
CA HIS A 109 -4.15 14.68 8.63
C HIS A 109 -2.98 13.94 9.27
N ARG A 110 -1.82 14.00 8.64
CA ARG A 110 -0.54 13.57 9.22
C ARG A 110 0.09 14.69 10.04
N ILE A 111 0.54 14.33 11.24
CA ILE A 111 1.58 15.08 11.96
C ILE A 111 2.90 14.32 11.73
N SER A 112 3.94 15.09 11.46
CA SER A 112 5.24 14.74 10.90
C SER A 112 5.92 13.45 11.38
N GLY A 113 6.47 12.71 10.42
CA GLY A 113 7.80 12.11 10.50
C GLY A 113 7.97 10.68 11.05
N ILE A 114 7.02 10.15 11.81
CA ILE A 114 7.08 8.78 12.32
C ILE A 114 5.65 8.23 12.25
N ILE A 115 5.45 7.06 11.63
CA ILE A 115 4.18 6.33 11.79
C ILE A 115 4.15 5.82 13.23
N THR A 116 3.81 6.71 14.16
CA THR A 116 3.53 6.34 15.54
C THR A 116 2.07 5.94 15.57
N PHE A 117 1.81 4.63 15.61
CA PHE A 117 0.48 4.09 15.91
C PHE A 117 0.11 4.50 17.35
N ASN A 118 -0.52 5.65 17.50
CA ASN A 118 -0.98 6.09 18.81
C ASN A 118 -2.19 5.23 19.23
N LYS A 119 -2.16 4.67 20.44
CA LYS A 119 -3.17 3.77 21.05
C LYS A 119 -4.62 4.27 20.92
N LEU A 120 -4.82 5.57 20.72
CA LEU A 120 -6.13 6.20 20.57
C LEU A 120 -6.89 5.76 19.30
N SER A 121 -6.21 5.57 18.17
CA SER A 121 -6.90 5.16 16.92
C SER A 121 -7.35 3.71 16.96
N PHE A 122 -6.69 2.86 17.76
CA PHE A 122 -7.04 1.45 17.92
C PHE A 122 -8.37 1.28 18.68
N LYS A 123 -8.59 2.07 19.74
CA LYS A 123 -9.85 2.04 20.54
C LYS A 123 -11.09 2.44 19.74
N LYS A 124 -10.96 3.35 18.76
CA LYS A 124 -12.07 3.77 17.88
C LYS A 124 -12.46 2.70 16.86
N LEU A 125 -11.54 1.79 16.51
CA LEU A 125 -11.79 0.72 15.53
C LEU A 125 -12.42 -0.54 16.16
N MET A 126 -12.23 -0.75 17.47
CA MET A 126 -12.69 -1.95 18.19
C MET A 126 -14.19 -2.25 18.15
N PRO A 127 -15.14 -1.29 18.17
CA PRO A 127 -16.57 -1.63 18.14
C PRO A 127 -17.05 -2.08 16.76
N LYS A 128 -16.26 -1.91 15.69
CA LYS A 128 -16.72 -2.14 14.30
C LYS A 128 -16.39 -3.55 13.77
N TYR A 129 -15.46 -4.28 14.38
CA TYR A 129 -15.03 -5.61 13.90
C TYR A 129 -14.72 -6.58 15.06
N PRO A 130 -15.74 -7.16 15.72
CA PRO A 130 -15.56 -8.05 16.86
C PRO A 130 -14.87 -9.39 16.50
N LYS A 131 -14.71 -9.72 15.22
CA LYS A 131 -14.11 -11.00 14.75
C LYS A 131 -12.59 -10.97 14.59
N LEU A 132 -11.92 -9.83 14.80
CA LEU A 132 -10.45 -9.69 14.67
C LEU A 132 -9.69 -9.99 15.98
N ILE A 133 -10.35 -10.52 17.02
CA ILE A 133 -9.81 -10.67 18.38
C ILE A 133 -8.73 -11.78 18.53
N LYS A 134 -8.47 -12.63 17.52
CA LYS A 134 -7.60 -13.81 17.71
C LYS A 134 -6.12 -13.68 17.35
N ILE A 135 -5.59 -12.51 17.02
CA ILE A 135 -4.15 -12.38 16.64
C ILE A 135 -3.28 -11.71 17.72
N SER A 136 -3.81 -11.30 18.87
CA SER A 136 -2.98 -10.68 19.92
C SER A 136 -3.29 -11.23 21.32
N ALA A 137 -2.82 -12.44 21.60
CA ALA A 137 -2.61 -12.91 22.97
C ALA A 137 -1.54 -14.00 22.97
N LEU A 138 -0.30 -13.64 22.69
CA LEU A 138 0.91 -14.35 23.13
C LEU A 138 2.04 -13.32 23.24
N SER A 139 2.69 -13.32 24.42
CA SER A 139 3.68 -12.40 25.01
C SER A 139 3.19 -11.01 25.39
#